data_AF-A0A8S2EYK6-F1
#
_entry.id   AF-A0A8S2EYK6-F1
#
_cell.length_a   1.000
_cell.length_b   1.000
_cell.length_c   1.000
_cell.angle_alpha   90.00
_cell.angle_beta   90.00
_cell.angle_gamma   90.00
#
_symmetry.space_group_name_H-M   'P 1'
#
loop_
_entity.id
_entity.type
_entity.pdbx_description
1 polymer ?
#
loop_
_entity_poly.entity_id
_entity_poly.type
_entity_poly.pdbx_seq_one_letter_code
_entity_poly.pdbx_strand_id
1 'polypeptide(L)'
;MEETNIVELGKTILIAKKWDKLLQSINQCQLRYNLIQNLLKEIKSVVPFIEMISELEKLVNELKTQLNVELISGKTTKFEVKREEVFINLMKTLDRLRMINLKLKDVLSELLDVDKVEGDLKKKVERISSQLIAKASKELSSRDADDFRMYYNHLLSFEKHVRIPEVNIRLVLEQSEEKFFEKLTFLRREIINSSSDTTNICEMLNKMKFLAENLSMFDTSINKEIDETLKNYKGKYGNVGIIRVTVELKKTDMGGRLISKHSCLSGEDRRKRREKMQKQDDLEYALKELIGDEHSTDVLRSRYAIFRQKYDELVSIITIFRLRGIGYDNHKKFKGHKIFLTGKISNDLINNLAEIDTGKVFRALGIEDRIEYGTFNKLCELLLNKQCNVRERVRDMIVNNQSTLAVFDTSVRIRLKVLLIDEVDVCLSEKFCGGTYTPSVYLKDLSIKALLDSIREDETLKTLNKVKTLSAYKNCATKYSN
;
A
#
# COMPACT_ATOMS: atom_id res chain seq x y z
N MET A 1 14.44 -37.11 -6.82
CA MET A 1 14.45 -38.27 -7.73
C MET A 1 14.35 -37.73 -9.13
N GLU A 2 15.50 -37.69 -9.81
CA GLU A 2 15.59 -37.30 -11.21
C GLU A 2 15.00 -38.41 -12.08
N GLU A 3 14.61 -38.07 -13.31
CA GLU A 3 13.95 -38.98 -14.24
C GLU A 3 14.73 -40.29 -14.46
N THR A 4 16.05 -40.20 -14.43
CA THR A 4 17.01 -41.31 -14.51
C THR A 4 16.80 -42.34 -13.40
N ASN A 5 16.51 -41.90 -12.17
CA ASN A 5 16.39 -42.76 -11.01
C ASN A 5 15.15 -43.67 -11.08
N ILE A 6 14.04 -43.20 -11.66
CA ILE A 6 12.81 -44.01 -11.79
C ILE A 6 12.97 -45.07 -12.88
N VAL A 7 13.67 -44.76 -13.96
CA VAL A 7 13.96 -45.73 -15.04
C VAL A 7 14.88 -46.84 -14.52
N GLU A 8 15.95 -46.46 -13.79
CA GLU A 8 16.85 -47.42 -13.16
C GLU A 8 16.13 -48.27 -12.09
N LEU A 9 15.23 -47.66 -11.31
CA LEU A 9 14.39 -48.37 -10.36
C LEU A 9 13.52 -49.42 -11.07
N GLY A 10 12.87 -49.07 -12.18
CA GLY A 10 12.06 -50.02 -12.96
C GLY A 10 12.87 -51.20 -13.50
N LYS A 11 14.07 -50.95 -14.04
CA LYS A 11 15.00 -52.01 -14.46
C LYS A 11 15.41 -52.90 -13.30
N THR A 12 15.74 -52.30 -12.16
CA THR A 12 16.15 -53.00 -10.93
C THR A 12 15.03 -53.89 -10.42
N ILE A 13 13.80 -53.40 -10.39
CA ILE A 13 12.64 -54.19 -9.96
C ILE A 13 12.36 -55.33 -10.94
N LEU A 14 12.50 -55.13 -12.25
CA LEU A 14 12.34 -56.21 -13.23
C LEU A 14 13.41 -57.30 -13.07
N ILE A 15 14.66 -56.90 -12.79
CA ILE A 15 15.75 -57.83 -12.47
C ILE A 15 15.42 -58.58 -11.17
N ALA A 16 15.00 -57.89 -10.12
CA ALA A 16 14.58 -58.51 -8.85
C ALA A 16 13.43 -59.51 -9.05
N LYS A 17 12.45 -59.21 -9.91
CA LYS A 17 11.35 -60.13 -10.27
C LYS A 17 11.87 -61.42 -10.94
N LYS A 18 12.87 -61.31 -11.80
CA LYS A 18 13.51 -62.48 -12.44
C LYS A 18 14.32 -63.30 -11.43
N TRP A 19 15.03 -62.62 -10.54
CA TRP A 19 15.76 -63.26 -9.44
C TRP A 19 14.83 -63.98 -8.47
N ASP A 20 13.69 -63.39 -8.13
CA ASP A 20 12.73 -64.01 -7.21
C ASP A 20 12.14 -65.29 -7.81
N LYS A 21 11.79 -65.28 -9.11
CA LYS A 21 11.39 -66.51 -9.83
C LYS A 21 12.48 -67.58 -9.82
N LEU A 22 13.75 -67.19 -10.05
CA LEU A 22 14.87 -68.10 -10.02
C LEU A 22 15.08 -68.68 -8.61
N LEU A 23 14.99 -67.84 -7.57
CA LEU A 23 15.05 -68.24 -6.16
C LEU A 23 13.93 -69.22 -5.79
N GLN A 24 12.70 -68.99 -6.27
CA GLN A 24 11.59 -69.92 -6.09
C GLN A 24 11.88 -71.27 -6.75
N SER A 25 12.43 -71.29 -7.97
CA SER A 25 12.85 -72.53 -8.64
C SER A 25 14.01 -73.22 -7.91
N ILE A 26 14.99 -72.48 -7.40
CA ILE A 26 16.11 -73.01 -6.62
C ILE A 26 15.62 -73.59 -5.28
N ASN A 27 14.70 -72.91 -4.59
CA ASN A 27 14.06 -73.42 -3.36
C ASN A 27 13.28 -74.72 -3.62
N GLN A 28 12.63 -74.86 -4.78
CA GLN A 28 11.99 -76.13 -5.17
C GLN A 28 13.03 -77.24 -5.40
N CYS A 29 14.22 -76.91 -5.92
CA CYS A 29 15.32 -77.86 -6.11
C CYS A 29 16.11 -78.18 -4.82
N GLN A 30 16.10 -77.28 -3.81
CA GLN A 30 16.81 -77.44 -2.53
C GLN A 30 16.39 -78.71 -1.78
N LEU A 31 15.14 -79.15 -1.94
CA LEU A 31 14.63 -80.38 -1.36
C LEU A 31 15.38 -81.65 -1.83
N ARG A 32 16.22 -81.55 -2.87
CA ARG A 32 16.93 -82.69 -3.47
C ARG A 32 18.46 -82.67 -3.31
N TYR A 33 19.12 -81.54 -3.00
CA TYR A 33 20.59 -81.46 -3.00
C TYR A 33 21.18 -80.50 -1.94
N ASN A 34 22.07 -81.01 -1.07
CA ASN A 34 22.70 -80.27 0.04
C ASN A 34 23.63 -79.12 -0.39
N LEU A 35 24.28 -79.21 -1.56
CA LEU A 35 25.14 -78.15 -2.10
C LEU A 35 24.38 -76.83 -2.37
N ILE A 36 23.07 -76.91 -2.62
CA ILE A 36 22.20 -75.76 -2.87
C ILE A 36 21.93 -74.96 -1.58
N GLN A 37 22.06 -75.58 -0.39
CA GLN A 37 21.80 -74.91 0.89
C GLN A 37 22.82 -73.81 1.23
N ASN A 38 24.10 -74.01 0.90
CA ASN A 38 25.14 -73.02 1.18
C ASN A 38 25.03 -71.81 0.24
N LEU A 39 24.70 -72.05 -1.03
CA LEU A 39 24.44 -71.00 -2.03
C LEU A 39 23.21 -70.15 -1.66
N LEU A 40 22.16 -70.77 -1.10
CA LEU A 40 20.97 -70.06 -0.60
C LEU A 40 21.23 -69.18 0.62
N LYS A 41 22.19 -69.53 1.48
CA LYS A 41 22.58 -68.68 2.63
C LYS A 41 23.20 -67.36 2.18
N GLU A 42 23.99 -67.37 1.11
CA GLU A 42 24.60 -66.16 0.54
C GLU A 42 23.60 -65.31 -0.24
N ILE A 43 22.68 -65.94 -0.98
CA ILE A 43 21.65 -65.27 -1.78
C ILE A 43 20.56 -64.61 -0.90
N LYS A 44 20.30 -65.11 0.31
CA LYS A 44 19.34 -64.54 1.27
C LYS A 44 19.65 -63.11 1.72
N SER A 45 20.81 -62.56 1.37
CA SER A 45 21.16 -61.16 1.62
C SER A 45 20.52 -60.16 0.65
N VAL A 46 19.93 -60.64 -0.46
CA VAL A 46 19.26 -59.79 -1.46
C VAL A 46 17.83 -59.48 -1.02
N VAL A 47 17.46 -58.19 -1.03
CA VAL A 47 16.10 -57.72 -0.70
C VAL A 47 15.08 -58.43 -1.62
N PRO A 48 14.10 -59.16 -1.06
CA PRO A 48 13.08 -59.83 -1.85
C PRO A 48 12.28 -58.86 -2.72
N PHE A 49 11.88 -59.31 -3.91
CA PHE A 49 11.01 -58.54 -4.81
C PHE A 49 9.74 -58.04 -4.10
N ILE A 50 9.16 -58.88 -3.22
CA ILE A 50 7.96 -58.55 -2.44
C ILE A 50 8.20 -57.34 -1.51
N GLU A 51 9.35 -57.25 -0.84
CA GLU A 51 9.68 -56.12 0.04
C GLU A 51 9.87 -54.83 -0.77
N MET A 52 10.52 -54.90 -1.94
CA MET A 52 10.66 -53.74 -2.84
C MET A 52 9.32 -53.21 -3.34
N ILE A 53 8.38 -54.11 -3.71
CA ILE A 53 7.04 -53.71 -4.14
C ILE A 53 6.26 -53.08 -2.99
N SER A 54 6.35 -53.65 -1.78
CA SER A 54 5.65 -53.11 -0.61
C SER A 54 6.07 -51.68 -0.25
N GLU A 55 7.38 -51.38 -0.28
CA GLU A 55 7.88 -50.02 -0.05
C GLU A 55 7.47 -49.06 -1.18
N LEU A 56 7.40 -49.53 -2.42
CA LEU A 56 6.92 -48.72 -3.54
C LEU A 56 5.42 -48.40 -3.40
N GLU A 57 4.60 -49.37 -3.01
CA GLU A 57 3.17 -49.20 -2.73
C GLU A 57 2.95 -48.21 -1.58
N LYS A 58 3.78 -48.28 -0.54
CA LYS A 58 3.77 -47.33 0.58
C LYS A 58 4.07 -45.91 0.11
N LEU A 59 5.13 -45.71 -0.68
CA LEU A 59 5.45 -44.41 -1.28
C LEU A 59 4.30 -43.87 -2.14
N VAL A 60 3.68 -44.74 -2.96
CA VAL A 60 2.52 -44.37 -3.78
C VAL A 60 1.35 -43.90 -2.92
N ASN A 61 1.07 -44.61 -1.83
CA ASN A 61 0.01 -44.24 -0.90
C ASN A 61 0.31 -42.91 -0.20
N GLU A 62 1.56 -42.68 0.23
CA GLU A 62 2.00 -41.40 0.77
C GLU A 62 1.78 -40.26 -0.24
N LEU A 63 2.16 -40.43 -1.50
CA LEU A 63 1.93 -39.43 -2.55
C LEU A 63 0.43 -39.18 -2.80
N LYS A 64 -0.41 -40.22 -2.79
CA LYS A 64 -1.87 -40.08 -2.89
C LYS A 64 -2.42 -39.26 -1.72
N THR A 65 -1.96 -39.50 -0.49
CA THR A 65 -2.40 -38.71 0.67
C THR A 65 -1.99 -37.23 0.55
N GLN A 66 -0.79 -36.96 0.00
CA GLN A 66 -0.31 -35.60 -0.25
C GLN A 66 -1.07 -34.86 -1.35
N LEU A 67 -1.84 -35.55 -2.21
CA LEU A 67 -2.72 -34.92 -3.19
C LEU A 67 -4.13 -34.67 -2.66
N ASN A 68 -4.52 -35.32 -1.56
CA ASN A 68 -5.81 -35.08 -0.92
C ASN A 68 -5.78 -33.83 -0.02
N VAL A 69 -5.33 -32.70 -0.58
CA VAL A 69 -5.24 -31.43 0.14
C VAL A 69 -6.52 -30.64 -0.06
N GLU A 70 -6.87 -29.85 0.96
CA GLU A 70 -7.88 -28.80 0.84
C GLU A 70 -7.29 -27.62 0.05
N LEU A 71 -7.83 -27.33 -1.13
CA LEU A 71 -7.29 -26.29 -2.02
C LEU A 71 -7.44 -24.88 -1.43
N ILE A 72 -8.47 -24.68 -0.61
CA ILE A 72 -8.79 -23.41 0.04
C ILE A 72 -8.75 -23.62 1.55
N SER A 73 -7.81 -22.97 2.22
CA SER A 73 -7.68 -23.01 3.67
C SER A 73 -7.45 -21.60 4.21
N GLY A 74 -7.60 -21.40 5.53
CA GLY A 74 -7.34 -20.11 6.14
C GLY A 74 -5.91 -19.58 5.90
N LYS A 75 -4.93 -20.47 5.66
CA LYS A 75 -3.55 -20.10 5.32
C LYS A 75 -3.41 -19.69 3.86
N THR A 76 -3.96 -20.45 2.92
CA THR A 76 -3.85 -20.16 1.47
C THR A 76 -4.71 -18.96 1.05
N THR A 77 -5.77 -18.66 1.78
CA THR A 77 -6.57 -17.44 1.58
C THR A 77 -5.84 -16.18 2.01
N LYS A 78 -5.10 -16.22 3.14
CA LYS A 78 -4.41 -15.04 3.69
C LYS A 78 -3.06 -14.77 3.04
N PHE A 79 -2.32 -15.82 2.66
CA PHE A 79 -0.93 -15.69 2.22
C PHE A 79 -0.74 -16.25 0.81
N GLU A 80 -0.47 -15.36 -0.14
CA GLU A 80 -0.22 -15.70 -1.55
C GLU A 80 0.95 -16.68 -1.71
N VAL A 81 2.07 -16.43 -1.05
CA VAL A 81 3.25 -17.32 -1.10
C VAL A 81 2.89 -18.75 -0.68
N LYS A 82 2.06 -18.89 0.37
CA LYS A 82 1.61 -20.22 0.83
C LYS A 82 0.64 -20.87 -0.13
N ARG A 83 -0.21 -20.10 -0.80
CA ARG A 83 -1.11 -20.59 -1.85
C ARG A 83 -0.31 -21.11 -3.05
N GLU A 84 0.67 -20.36 -3.52
CA GLU A 84 1.55 -20.79 -4.61
C GLU A 84 2.37 -22.03 -4.23
N GLU A 85 2.94 -22.08 -3.03
CA GLU A 85 3.69 -23.23 -2.52
C GLU A 85 2.85 -24.51 -2.53
N VAL A 86 1.58 -24.44 -2.09
CA VAL A 86 0.65 -25.58 -2.12
C VAL A 86 0.42 -26.06 -3.55
N PHE A 87 0.14 -25.16 -4.51
CA PHE A 87 -0.12 -25.56 -5.89
C PHE A 87 1.12 -26.09 -6.62
N ILE A 88 2.30 -25.52 -6.37
CA ILE A 88 3.58 -26.03 -6.89
C ILE A 88 3.85 -27.43 -6.36
N ASN A 89 3.65 -27.66 -5.06
CA ASN A 89 3.84 -28.97 -4.45
C ASN A 89 2.81 -29.98 -4.98
N LEU A 90 1.55 -29.58 -5.14
CA LEU A 90 0.50 -30.39 -5.74
C LEU A 90 0.90 -30.88 -7.15
N MET A 91 1.37 -29.96 -8.01
CA MET A 91 1.82 -30.31 -9.36
C MET A 91 3.02 -31.26 -9.35
N LYS A 92 4.03 -30.98 -8.52
CA LYS A 92 5.20 -31.86 -8.37
C LYS A 92 4.82 -33.27 -7.93
N THR A 93 3.88 -33.39 -7.00
CA THR A 93 3.39 -34.69 -6.52
C THR A 93 2.57 -35.41 -7.61
N LEU A 94 1.75 -34.68 -8.36
CA LEU A 94 0.98 -35.24 -9.48
C LEU A 94 1.89 -35.74 -10.60
N ASP A 95 2.90 -34.97 -11.00
CA ASP A 95 3.86 -35.38 -12.04
C ASP A 95 4.69 -36.58 -11.60
N ARG A 96 5.06 -36.67 -10.32
CA ARG A 96 5.70 -37.87 -9.76
C ARG A 96 4.81 -39.10 -9.88
N LEU A 97 3.53 -38.97 -9.53
CA LEU A 97 2.56 -40.07 -9.67
C LEU A 97 2.35 -40.48 -11.13
N ARG A 98 2.25 -39.52 -12.05
CA ARG A 98 2.21 -39.78 -13.50
C ARG A 98 3.43 -40.55 -13.97
N MET A 99 4.63 -40.13 -13.56
CA MET A 99 5.88 -40.80 -13.90
C MET A 99 5.96 -42.23 -13.35
N ILE A 100 5.57 -42.44 -12.09
CA ILE A 100 5.50 -43.78 -11.49
C ILE A 100 4.52 -44.66 -12.26
N ASN A 101 3.32 -44.16 -12.53
CA ASN A 101 2.30 -44.91 -13.26
C ASN A 101 2.79 -45.29 -14.67
N LEU A 102 3.41 -44.35 -15.40
CA LEU A 102 3.86 -44.59 -16.77
C LEU A 102 5.04 -45.57 -16.85
N LYS A 103 5.98 -45.50 -15.89
CA LYS A 103 7.23 -46.29 -15.94
C LYS A 103 7.15 -47.62 -15.17
N LEU A 104 6.24 -47.75 -14.20
CA LEU A 104 6.13 -48.93 -13.32
C LEU A 104 4.80 -49.68 -13.44
N LYS A 105 3.97 -49.34 -14.45
CA LYS A 105 2.66 -49.99 -14.68
C LYS A 105 2.71 -51.51 -14.72
N ASP A 106 3.73 -52.07 -15.37
CA ASP A 106 3.88 -53.51 -15.62
C ASP A 106 4.45 -54.27 -14.41
N VAL A 107 4.86 -53.53 -13.39
CA VAL A 107 5.60 -54.02 -12.23
C VAL A 107 4.75 -53.98 -10.97
N LEU A 108 3.89 -52.97 -10.85
CA LEU A 108 2.99 -52.78 -9.71
C LEU A 108 1.85 -53.81 -9.69
N SER A 109 1.51 -54.26 -8.48
CA SER A 109 0.39 -55.18 -8.21
C SER A 109 -0.96 -54.52 -8.47
N GLU A 110 -1.08 -53.25 -8.08
CA GLU A 110 -2.28 -52.42 -8.28
C GLU A 110 -2.04 -51.36 -9.34
N LEU A 111 -3.00 -51.20 -10.26
CA LEU A 111 -3.02 -50.10 -11.20
C LEU A 111 -3.14 -48.77 -10.46
N LEU A 112 -2.15 -47.90 -10.67
CA LEU A 112 -2.20 -46.52 -10.24
C LEU A 112 -3.27 -45.78 -11.05
N ASP A 113 -4.44 -45.62 -10.46
CA ASP A 113 -5.55 -44.85 -11.04
C ASP A 113 -5.29 -43.34 -10.91
N VAL A 114 -4.33 -42.86 -11.69
CA VAL A 114 -4.00 -41.43 -11.77
C VAL A 114 -5.19 -40.64 -12.31
N ASP A 115 -5.98 -41.24 -13.20
CA ASP A 115 -7.18 -40.63 -13.78
C ASP A 115 -8.22 -40.31 -12.71
N LYS A 116 -8.43 -41.19 -11.74
CA LYS A 116 -9.29 -40.91 -10.58
C LYS A 116 -8.78 -39.76 -9.72
N VAL A 117 -7.47 -39.70 -9.47
CA VAL A 117 -6.88 -38.62 -8.68
C VAL A 117 -7.01 -37.27 -9.39
N GLU A 118 -6.75 -37.24 -10.70
CA GLU A 118 -6.99 -36.06 -11.54
C GLU A 118 -8.47 -35.68 -11.57
N GLY A 119 -9.36 -36.67 -11.67
CA GLY A 119 -10.80 -36.49 -11.62
C GLY A 119 -11.28 -35.88 -10.30
N ASP A 120 -10.73 -36.31 -9.16
CA ASP A 120 -11.08 -35.73 -7.85
C ASP A 120 -10.57 -34.30 -7.71
N LEU A 121 -9.38 -34.00 -8.22
CA LEU A 121 -8.84 -32.65 -8.24
C LEU A 121 -9.65 -31.74 -9.19
N LYS A 122 -10.04 -32.25 -10.35
CA LYS A 122 -10.93 -31.59 -11.31
C LYS A 122 -12.26 -31.21 -10.65
N LYS A 123 -12.91 -32.14 -9.95
CA LYS A 123 -14.16 -31.86 -9.19
C LYS A 123 -13.99 -30.75 -8.16
N LYS A 124 -12.85 -30.71 -7.44
CA LYS A 124 -12.56 -29.64 -6.47
C LYS A 124 -12.43 -28.28 -7.17
N VAL A 125 -11.75 -28.22 -8.32
CA VAL A 125 -11.62 -27.00 -9.12
C VAL A 125 -12.98 -26.58 -9.70
N GLU A 126 -13.75 -27.50 -10.26
CA GLU A 126 -15.09 -27.24 -10.80
C GLU A 126 -16.02 -26.66 -9.73
N ARG A 127 -15.97 -27.17 -8.50
CA ARG A 127 -16.72 -26.62 -7.37
C ARG A 127 -16.34 -25.16 -7.09
N ILE A 128 -15.04 -24.83 -7.09
CA ILE A 128 -14.55 -23.46 -6.90
C ILE A 128 -15.02 -22.57 -8.07
N SER A 129 -14.90 -23.05 -9.30
CA SER A 129 -15.35 -22.38 -10.52
C SER A 129 -16.84 -22.05 -10.49
N SER A 130 -17.69 -23.01 -10.13
CA SER A 130 -19.14 -22.78 -10.00
C SER A 130 -19.46 -21.77 -8.91
N GLN A 131 -18.74 -21.80 -7.78
CA GLN A 131 -18.92 -20.82 -6.71
C GLN A 131 -18.50 -19.42 -7.15
N LEU A 132 -17.38 -19.27 -7.86
CA LEU A 132 -16.94 -17.99 -8.41
C LEU A 132 -17.99 -17.40 -9.35
N ILE A 133 -18.47 -18.18 -10.33
CA ILE A 133 -19.48 -17.74 -11.30
C ILE A 133 -20.79 -17.36 -10.58
N ALA A 134 -21.23 -18.14 -9.59
CA ALA A 134 -22.42 -17.84 -8.81
C ALA A 134 -22.29 -16.50 -8.05
N LYS A 135 -21.13 -16.22 -7.45
CA LYS A 135 -20.85 -14.91 -6.83
C LYS A 135 -20.80 -13.79 -7.87
N ALA A 136 -20.18 -14.05 -9.02
CA ALA A 136 -20.11 -13.11 -10.15
C ALA A 136 -21.49 -12.73 -10.69
N SER A 137 -22.53 -13.56 -10.53
CA SER A 137 -23.88 -13.29 -11.03
C SER A 137 -24.81 -12.51 -10.08
N LYS A 138 -24.51 -12.40 -8.78
CA LYS A 138 -25.41 -11.75 -7.80
C LYS A 138 -24.88 -10.42 -7.25
N GLU A 139 -25.71 -9.59 -6.63
CA GLU A 139 -25.18 -8.42 -5.90
C GLU A 139 -24.19 -8.86 -4.81
N LEU A 140 -23.04 -8.18 -4.77
CA LEU A 140 -21.94 -8.54 -3.88
C LEU A 140 -22.08 -7.78 -2.55
N SER A 141 -22.35 -8.50 -1.47
CA SER A 141 -22.07 -8.03 -0.11
C SER A 141 -20.56 -8.00 0.16
N SER A 142 -20.13 -7.43 1.29
CA SER A 142 -18.70 -7.44 1.68
C SER A 142 -18.17 -8.87 1.80
N ARG A 143 -18.96 -9.77 2.41
CA ARG A 143 -18.61 -11.19 2.50
C ARG A 143 -18.56 -11.86 1.12
N ASP A 144 -19.46 -11.50 0.22
CA ASP A 144 -19.44 -12.07 -1.14
C ASP A 144 -18.25 -11.58 -1.97
N ALA A 145 -17.81 -10.34 -1.76
CA ALA A 145 -16.60 -9.82 -2.40
C ALA A 145 -15.34 -10.51 -1.86
N ASP A 146 -15.29 -10.80 -0.55
CA ASP A 146 -14.22 -11.61 0.03
C ASP A 146 -14.19 -13.03 -0.54
N ASP A 147 -15.36 -13.68 -0.63
CA ASP A 147 -15.49 -15.01 -1.23
C ASP A 147 -15.08 -14.99 -2.72
N PHE A 148 -15.56 -13.99 -3.48
CA PHE A 148 -15.20 -13.82 -4.89
C PHE A 148 -13.68 -13.70 -5.04
N ARG A 149 -13.06 -12.80 -4.26
CA ARG A 149 -11.61 -12.61 -4.28
C ARG A 149 -10.86 -13.88 -3.92
N MET A 150 -11.34 -14.61 -2.92
CA MET A 150 -10.75 -15.88 -2.51
C MET A 150 -10.80 -16.89 -3.66
N TYR A 151 -11.97 -17.13 -4.27
CA TYR A 151 -12.09 -18.11 -5.36
C TYR A 151 -11.28 -17.69 -6.59
N TYR A 152 -11.38 -16.42 -6.99
CA TYR A 152 -10.65 -15.87 -8.13
C TYR A 152 -9.14 -16.05 -7.97
N ASN A 153 -8.57 -15.68 -6.82
CA ASN A 153 -7.13 -15.81 -6.58
C ASN A 153 -6.66 -17.27 -6.51
N HIS A 154 -7.48 -18.19 -6.01
CA HIS A 154 -7.13 -19.62 -6.01
C HIS A 154 -7.16 -20.19 -7.42
N LEU A 155 -8.14 -19.84 -8.25
CA LEU A 155 -8.18 -20.27 -9.64
C LEU A 155 -7.02 -19.67 -10.44
N LEU A 156 -6.68 -18.40 -10.23
CA LEU A 156 -5.54 -17.75 -10.89
C LEU A 156 -4.20 -18.44 -10.53
N SER A 157 -3.98 -18.71 -9.23
CA SER A 157 -2.77 -19.44 -8.80
C SER A 157 -2.77 -20.89 -9.31
N PHE A 158 -3.93 -21.54 -9.38
CA PHE A 158 -4.05 -22.89 -9.93
C PHE A 158 -3.71 -22.90 -11.43
N GLU A 159 -4.28 -21.99 -12.22
CA GLU A 159 -4.00 -21.84 -13.66
C GLU A 159 -2.49 -21.66 -13.92
N LYS A 160 -1.83 -20.86 -13.09
CA LYS A 160 -0.40 -20.57 -13.20
C LYS A 160 0.49 -21.79 -12.93
N HIS A 161 0.10 -22.66 -12.01
CA HIS A 161 1.00 -23.68 -11.44
C HIS A 161 0.61 -25.13 -11.72
N VAL A 162 -0.66 -25.41 -12.02
CA VAL A 162 -1.18 -26.77 -12.14
C VAL A 162 -1.78 -26.97 -13.52
N ARG A 163 -1.35 -28.03 -14.21
CA ARG A 163 -1.86 -28.40 -15.53
C ARG A 163 -2.61 -29.73 -15.45
N ILE A 164 -3.93 -29.63 -15.57
CA ILE A 164 -4.82 -30.79 -15.69
C ILE A 164 -5.47 -30.73 -17.08
N PRO A 165 -5.45 -31.83 -17.85
CA PRO A 165 -6.19 -31.93 -19.10
C PRO A 165 -7.67 -31.54 -18.91
N GLU A 166 -8.27 -30.93 -19.94
CA GLU A 166 -9.70 -30.60 -20.00
C GLU A 166 -10.22 -29.52 -19.03
N VAL A 167 -9.42 -29.03 -18.08
CA VAL A 167 -9.84 -27.97 -17.14
C VAL A 167 -9.43 -26.61 -17.68
N ASN A 168 -10.37 -25.89 -18.31
CA ASN A 168 -10.12 -24.55 -18.82
C ASN A 168 -10.46 -23.47 -17.77
N ILE A 169 -9.52 -23.26 -16.85
CA ILE A 169 -9.67 -22.25 -15.78
C ILE A 169 -9.68 -20.84 -16.35
N ARG A 170 -8.92 -20.59 -17.41
CA ARG A 170 -8.86 -19.30 -18.10
C ARG A 170 -10.25 -18.85 -18.54
N LEU A 171 -11.00 -19.75 -19.18
CA LEU A 171 -12.37 -19.49 -19.60
C LEU A 171 -13.30 -19.14 -18.42
N VAL A 172 -13.15 -19.83 -17.28
CA VAL A 172 -13.94 -19.53 -16.07
C VAL A 172 -13.62 -18.14 -15.52
N LEU A 173 -12.34 -17.77 -15.46
CA LEU A 173 -11.90 -16.45 -15.01
C LEU A 173 -12.47 -15.36 -15.93
N GLU A 174 -12.35 -15.53 -17.24
CA GLU A 174 -12.88 -14.61 -18.26
C GLU A 174 -14.40 -14.46 -18.16
N GLN A 175 -15.15 -15.56 -18.03
CA GLN A 175 -16.60 -15.53 -17.81
C GLN A 175 -16.98 -14.81 -16.51
N SER A 176 -16.19 -14.98 -15.44
CA SER A 176 -16.46 -14.31 -14.17
C SER A 176 -16.19 -12.80 -14.25
N GLU A 177 -15.16 -12.40 -14.99
CA GLU A 177 -14.84 -11.00 -15.27
C GLU A 177 -15.89 -10.35 -16.15
N GLU A 178 -16.32 -11.01 -17.22
CA GLU A 178 -17.38 -10.52 -18.11
C GLU A 178 -18.65 -10.21 -17.32
N LYS A 179 -19.15 -11.18 -16.54
CA LYS A 179 -20.34 -10.97 -15.67
C LYS A 179 -20.15 -9.87 -14.64
N PHE A 180 -18.94 -9.70 -14.13
CA PHE A 180 -18.62 -8.61 -13.21
C PHE A 180 -18.67 -7.25 -13.91
N PHE A 181 -18.05 -7.11 -15.08
CA PHE A 181 -18.00 -5.87 -15.85
C PHE A 181 -19.36 -5.52 -16.49
N GLU A 182 -20.21 -6.50 -16.78
CA GLU A 182 -21.60 -6.26 -17.18
C GLU A 182 -22.36 -5.45 -16.12
N LYS A 183 -22.13 -5.72 -14.82
CA LYS A 183 -22.75 -4.96 -13.73
C LYS A 183 -22.22 -3.54 -13.65
N LEU A 184 -20.91 -3.35 -13.82
CA LEU A 184 -20.32 -2.01 -13.87
C LEU A 184 -20.89 -1.21 -15.04
N THR A 185 -21.04 -1.85 -16.20
CA THR A 185 -21.64 -1.27 -17.39
C THR A 185 -23.12 -0.93 -17.17
N PHE A 186 -23.85 -1.76 -16.42
CA PHE A 186 -25.22 -1.46 -15.99
C PHE A 186 -25.28 -0.23 -15.09
N LEU A 187 -24.46 -0.17 -14.02
CA LEU A 187 -24.39 0.99 -13.12
C LEU A 187 -24.02 2.28 -13.88
N ARG A 188 -23.06 2.21 -14.80
CA ARG A 188 -22.69 3.33 -15.67
C ARG A 188 -23.86 3.84 -16.50
N ARG A 189 -24.59 2.94 -17.17
CA ARG A 189 -25.75 3.31 -18.00
C ARG A 189 -26.83 4.00 -17.18
N GLU A 190 -27.13 3.47 -16.00
CA GLU A 190 -28.12 4.05 -15.11
C GLU A 190 -27.71 5.45 -14.60
N ILE A 191 -26.43 5.65 -14.26
CA ILE A 191 -25.90 6.97 -13.87
C ILE A 191 -26.04 7.98 -15.02
N ILE A 192 -25.67 7.59 -16.24
CA ILE A 192 -25.70 8.48 -17.41
C ILE A 192 -27.14 8.84 -17.80
N ASN A 193 -28.09 7.93 -17.59
CA ASN A 193 -29.49 8.11 -17.97
C ASN A 193 -30.33 8.81 -16.89
N SER A 194 -29.94 8.74 -15.62
CA SER A 194 -30.63 9.39 -14.51
C SER A 194 -30.44 10.92 -14.55
N SER A 195 -31.48 11.67 -14.93
CA SER A 195 -31.39 13.13 -15.11
C SER A 195 -31.73 13.97 -13.87
N SER A 196 -32.43 13.42 -12.88
CA SER A 196 -33.00 14.21 -11.77
C SER A 196 -32.62 13.73 -10.36
N ASP A 197 -32.38 12.43 -10.16
CA ASP A 197 -32.12 11.89 -8.83
C ASP A 197 -30.61 11.82 -8.52
N THR A 198 -30.13 12.87 -7.85
CA THR A 198 -28.73 12.96 -7.41
C THR A 198 -28.40 11.90 -6.35
N THR A 199 -29.38 11.50 -5.54
CA THR A 199 -29.20 10.50 -4.47
C THR A 199 -28.93 9.12 -5.08
N ASN A 200 -29.75 8.70 -6.03
CA ASN A 200 -29.55 7.43 -6.75
C ASN A 200 -28.19 7.38 -7.47
N ILE A 201 -27.78 8.47 -8.12
CA ILE A 201 -26.46 8.56 -8.76
C ILE A 201 -25.34 8.36 -7.73
N CYS A 202 -25.45 8.99 -6.56
CA CYS A 202 -24.46 8.83 -5.49
C CYS A 202 -24.44 7.42 -4.93
N GLU A 203 -25.59 6.76 -4.79
CA GLU A 203 -25.67 5.35 -4.40
C GLU A 203 -24.97 4.44 -5.40
N MET A 204 -25.17 4.67 -6.70
CA MET A 204 -24.51 3.89 -7.75
C MET A 204 -23.00 4.11 -7.79
N LEU A 205 -22.54 5.35 -7.65
CA LEU A 205 -21.11 5.65 -7.52
C LEU A 205 -20.51 5.02 -6.26
N ASN A 206 -21.24 5.03 -5.14
CA ASN A 206 -20.83 4.34 -3.92
C ASN A 206 -20.76 2.82 -4.13
N LYS A 207 -21.71 2.22 -4.85
CA LYS A 207 -21.65 0.79 -5.24
C LYS A 207 -20.39 0.49 -6.06
N MET A 208 -20.09 1.30 -7.09
CA MET A 208 -18.85 1.15 -7.87
C MET A 208 -17.61 1.30 -6.97
N LYS A 209 -17.62 2.26 -6.04
CA LYS A 209 -16.50 2.46 -5.12
C LYS A 209 -16.30 1.30 -4.17
N PHE A 210 -17.39 0.79 -3.62
CA PHE A 210 -17.40 -0.38 -2.77
C PHE A 210 -16.76 -1.57 -3.49
N LEU A 211 -17.09 -1.80 -4.76
CA LEU A 211 -16.45 -2.85 -5.56
C LEU A 211 -14.95 -2.61 -5.70
N ALA A 212 -14.51 -1.39 -6.00
CA ALA A 212 -13.08 -1.06 -6.10
C ALA A 212 -12.30 -1.30 -4.79
N GLU A 213 -12.90 -0.98 -3.63
CA GLU A 213 -12.26 -1.17 -2.33
C GLU A 213 -12.21 -2.63 -1.88
N ASN A 214 -13.21 -3.44 -2.25
CA ASN A 214 -13.28 -4.85 -1.83
C ASN A 214 -12.65 -5.82 -2.86
N LEU A 215 -12.58 -5.43 -4.12
CA LEU A 215 -11.97 -6.19 -5.23
C LEU A 215 -10.75 -5.45 -5.77
N SER A 216 -9.71 -5.38 -4.93
CA SER A 216 -8.48 -4.62 -5.24
C SER A 216 -7.78 -5.05 -6.52
N MET A 217 -7.96 -6.29 -6.97
CA MET A 217 -7.44 -6.77 -8.27
C MET A 217 -8.02 -6.02 -9.47
N PHE A 218 -9.21 -5.42 -9.32
CA PHE A 218 -9.89 -4.64 -10.36
C PHE A 218 -9.92 -3.14 -10.05
N ASP A 219 -9.29 -2.66 -8.97
CA ASP A 219 -9.35 -1.25 -8.52
C ASP A 219 -8.99 -0.28 -9.66
N THR A 220 -7.95 -0.60 -10.45
CA THR A 220 -7.54 0.26 -11.58
C THR A 220 -8.62 0.33 -12.67
N SER A 221 -9.17 -0.82 -13.06
CA SER A 221 -10.22 -0.90 -14.10
C SER A 221 -11.51 -0.24 -13.63
N ILE A 222 -11.92 -0.46 -12.38
CA ILE A 222 -13.13 0.12 -11.81
C ILE A 222 -12.99 1.64 -11.66
N ASN A 223 -11.85 2.13 -11.15
CA ASN A 223 -11.64 3.58 -11.01
C ASN A 223 -11.62 4.28 -12.37
N LYS A 224 -11.04 3.64 -13.41
CA LYS A 224 -11.12 4.14 -14.79
C LYS A 224 -12.58 4.23 -15.27
N GLU A 225 -13.40 3.21 -14.98
CA GLU A 225 -14.81 3.21 -15.34
C GLU A 225 -15.60 4.30 -14.61
N ILE A 226 -15.28 4.56 -13.33
CA ILE A 226 -15.85 5.68 -12.57
C ILE A 226 -15.47 7.02 -13.22
N ASP A 227 -14.20 7.22 -13.59
CA ASP A 227 -13.73 8.45 -14.24
C ASP A 227 -14.43 8.68 -15.59
N GLU A 228 -14.57 7.64 -16.41
CA GLU A 228 -15.31 7.70 -17.67
C GLU A 228 -16.80 8.01 -17.45
N THR A 229 -17.41 7.38 -16.45
CA THR A 229 -18.81 7.61 -16.09
C THR A 229 -19.03 9.07 -15.67
N LEU A 230 -18.16 9.61 -14.81
CA LEU A 230 -18.22 11.01 -14.38
C LEU A 230 -17.95 11.98 -15.53
N LYS A 231 -17.03 11.66 -16.44
CA LYS A 231 -16.76 12.47 -17.64
C LYS A 231 -17.98 12.52 -18.56
N ASN A 232 -18.63 11.39 -18.80
CA ASN A 232 -19.85 11.30 -19.60
C ASN A 232 -21.02 12.03 -18.94
N TYR A 233 -21.19 11.85 -17.64
CA TYR A 233 -22.20 12.56 -16.86
C TYR A 233 -21.98 14.08 -16.91
N LYS A 234 -20.72 14.54 -16.77
CA LYS A 234 -20.34 15.95 -16.94
C LYS A 234 -20.65 16.46 -18.35
N GLY A 235 -20.40 15.67 -19.38
CA GLY A 235 -20.73 16.02 -20.77
C GLY A 235 -22.23 16.27 -20.98
N LYS A 236 -23.08 15.48 -20.31
CA LYS A 236 -24.55 15.56 -20.44
C LYS A 236 -25.20 16.62 -19.56
N TYR A 237 -24.76 16.76 -18.31
CA TYR A 237 -25.39 17.63 -17.30
C TYR A 237 -24.55 18.85 -16.91
N GLY A 238 -23.41 19.05 -17.57
CA GLY A 238 -22.49 20.15 -17.32
C GLY A 238 -21.85 20.13 -15.92
N ASN A 239 -21.22 21.25 -15.57
CA ASN A 239 -20.61 21.42 -14.24
C ASN A 239 -21.66 21.42 -13.12
N VAL A 240 -22.88 21.89 -13.39
CA VAL A 240 -23.97 21.95 -12.40
C VAL A 240 -24.33 20.55 -11.90
N GLY A 241 -24.40 19.56 -12.80
CA GLY A 241 -24.64 18.16 -12.41
C GLY A 241 -23.54 17.63 -11.47
N ILE A 242 -22.27 17.83 -11.84
CA ILE A 242 -21.13 17.37 -11.02
C ILE A 242 -21.11 18.07 -9.66
N ILE A 243 -21.45 19.35 -9.58
CA ILE A 243 -21.54 20.08 -8.32
C ILE A 243 -22.57 19.45 -7.39
N ARG A 244 -23.76 19.10 -7.90
CA ARG A 244 -24.82 18.45 -7.10
C ARG A 244 -24.34 17.10 -6.57
N VAL A 245 -23.80 16.25 -7.43
CA VAL A 245 -23.22 14.95 -7.04
C VAL A 245 -22.11 15.12 -6.00
N THR A 246 -21.22 16.10 -6.17
CA THR A 246 -20.13 16.37 -5.22
C THR A 246 -20.65 16.81 -3.86
N VAL A 247 -21.71 17.61 -3.79
CA VAL A 247 -22.33 18.03 -2.52
C VAL A 247 -22.95 16.85 -1.80
N GLU A 248 -23.65 16.00 -2.54
CA GLU A 248 -24.34 14.85 -1.96
C GLU A 248 -23.34 13.80 -1.45
N LEU A 249 -22.30 13.48 -2.25
CA LEU A 249 -21.24 12.55 -1.86
C LEU A 249 -20.51 12.97 -0.57
N LYS A 250 -20.33 14.28 -0.33
CA LYS A 250 -19.67 14.78 0.90
C LYS A 250 -20.37 14.39 2.19
N LYS A 251 -21.65 14.02 2.14
CA LYS A 251 -22.41 13.59 3.32
C LYS A 251 -21.97 12.23 3.87
N THR A 252 -21.17 11.48 3.11
CA THR A 252 -20.74 10.11 3.47
C THR A 252 -19.22 9.98 3.41
N ASP A 253 -18.66 9.11 4.26
CA ASP A 253 -17.22 8.83 4.25
C ASP A 253 -16.75 8.23 2.92
N MET A 254 -17.55 7.34 2.33
CA MET A 254 -17.26 6.72 1.03
C MET A 254 -17.26 7.76 -0.10
N GLY A 255 -18.21 8.69 -0.08
CA GLY A 255 -18.25 9.79 -1.03
C GLY A 255 -17.07 10.76 -0.87
N GLY A 256 -16.60 11.00 0.36
CA GLY A 256 -15.34 11.72 0.60
C GLY A 256 -14.13 11.04 -0.07
N ARG A 257 -14.04 9.72 0.00
CA ARG A 257 -12.98 8.93 -0.67
C ARG A 257 -13.11 9.00 -2.20
N LEU A 258 -14.32 8.89 -2.75
CA LEU A 258 -14.59 9.11 -4.18
C LEU A 258 -14.10 10.49 -4.63
N ILE A 259 -14.51 11.55 -3.93
CA ILE A 259 -14.12 12.92 -4.27
C ILE A 259 -12.60 13.06 -4.30
N SER A 260 -11.89 12.46 -3.33
CA SER A 260 -10.44 12.56 -3.24
C SER A 260 -9.69 11.86 -4.38
N LYS A 261 -10.23 10.76 -4.91
CA LYS A 261 -9.56 9.93 -5.91
C LYS A 261 -9.86 10.36 -7.36
N HIS A 262 -11.03 10.95 -7.60
CA HIS A 262 -11.47 11.27 -8.97
C HIS A 262 -11.33 12.76 -9.28
N SER A 263 -10.57 13.07 -10.33
CA SER A 263 -10.21 14.45 -10.72
C SER A 263 -11.43 15.34 -11.01
N CYS A 264 -12.47 14.78 -11.61
CA CYS A 264 -13.71 15.48 -11.91
C CYS A 264 -14.43 16.01 -10.66
N LEU A 265 -14.35 15.27 -9.55
CA LEU A 265 -15.01 15.62 -8.28
C LEU A 265 -14.09 16.48 -7.41
N SER A 266 -12.81 16.09 -7.27
CA SER A 266 -11.82 16.86 -6.49
C SER A 266 -11.61 18.28 -7.03
N GLY A 267 -11.65 18.48 -8.36
CA GLY A 267 -11.56 19.80 -8.96
C GLY A 267 -12.68 20.74 -8.50
N GLU A 268 -13.90 20.23 -8.42
CA GLU A 268 -15.07 20.99 -7.96
C GLU A 268 -15.06 21.25 -6.46
N ASP A 269 -14.64 20.25 -5.67
CA ASP A 269 -14.43 20.42 -4.23
C ASP A 269 -13.38 21.50 -3.94
N ARG A 270 -12.24 21.48 -4.66
CA ARG A 270 -11.21 22.52 -4.57
C ARG A 270 -11.73 23.89 -4.99
N ARG A 271 -12.56 23.97 -6.03
CA ARG A 271 -13.16 25.25 -6.44
C ARG A 271 -14.02 25.83 -5.32
N LYS A 272 -14.90 25.02 -4.71
CA LYS A 272 -15.71 25.44 -3.56
C LYS A 272 -14.87 25.87 -2.36
N ARG A 273 -13.78 25.16 -2.05
CA ARG A 273 -12.86 25.56 -0.98
C ARG A 273 -12.17 26.88 -1.29
N ARG A 274 -11.74 27.11 -2.54
CA ARG A 274 -11.15 28.39 -2.97
C ARG A 274 -12.16 29.53 -2.92
N GLU A 275 -13.39 29.32 -3.37
CA GLU A 275 -14.48 30.30 -3.24
C GLU A 275 -14.73 30.64 -1.77
N LYS A 276 -14.73 29.65 -0.87
CA LYS A 276 -14.85 29.87 0.58
C LYS A 276 -13.65 30.63 1.15
N MET A 277 -12.42 30.28 0.75
CA MET A 277 -11.20 30.97 1.19
C MET A 277 -11.15 32.42 0.69
N GLN A 278 -11.58 32.70 -0.54
CA GLN A 278 -11.65 34.06 -1.07
C GLN A 278 -12.62 34.94 -0.30
N LYS A 279 -13.65 34.34 0.31
CA LYS A 279 -14.64 35.01 1.15
C LYS A 279 -14.35 34.87 2.64
N GLN A 280 -13.17 34.39 3.02
CA GLN A 280 -12.82 34.17 4.43
C GLN A 280 -12.69 35.49 5.22
N ASP A 281 -12.33 36.57 4.54
CA ASP A 281 -12.30 37.93 5.10
C ASP A 281 -13.61 38.71 4.87
N ASP A 282 -14.57 38.12 4.14
CA ASP A 282 -15.87 38.70 3.84
C ASP A 282 -16.85 38.39 4.99
N LEU A 283 -16.95 39.34 5.91
CA LEU A 283 -17.83 39.27 7.07
C LEU A 283 -19.29 39.02 6.67
N GLU A 284 -19.78 39.63 5.58
CA GLU A 284 -21.17 39.48 5.16
C GLU A 284 -21.43 38.06 4.63
N TYR A 285 -20.46 37.45 3.95
CA TYR A 285 -20.54 36.04 3.59
C TYR A 285 -20.55 35.13 4.82
N ALA A 286 -19.69 35.39 5.80
CA ALA A 286 -19.64 34.61 7.05
C ALA A 286 -20.96 34.71 7.83
N LEU A 287 -21.52 35.92 7.96
CA LEU A 287 -22.80 36.15 8.66
C LEU A 287 -23.98 35.49 7.97
N LYS A 288 -23.98 35.43 6.63
CA LYS A 288 -25.04 34.79 5.83
C LYS A 288 -25.06 33.26 5.93
N GLU A 289 -23.89 32.65 6.15
CA GLU A 289 -23.74 31.19 6.22
C GLU A 289 -23.78 30.66 7.67
N LEU A 290 -24.02 31.51 8.67
CA LEU A 290 -24.26 31.08 10.05
C LEU A 290 -25.60 30.34 10.14
N ILE A 291 -25.59 29.15 10.72
CA ILE A 291 -26.78 28.33 10.99
C ILE A 291 -26.88 28.16 12.51
N GLY A 292 -27.98 28.58 13.13
CA GLY A 292 -28.17 28.56 14.59
C GLY A 292 -29.29 29.49 15.05
N ASP A 293 -29.41 29.66 16.37
CA ASP A 293 -30.38 30.56 17.02
C ASP A 293 -30.26 32.01 16.52
N GLU A 294 -31.29 32.84 16.68
CA GLU A 294 -31.30 34.26 16.28
C GLU A 294 -30.05 35.00 16.77
N HIS A 295 -29.04 35.07 15.91
CA HIS A 295 -27.83 35.81 16.17
C HIS A 295 -28.09 37.27 15.84
N SER A 296 -27.80 38.17 16.78
CA SER A 296 -27.76 39.60 16.48
C SER A 296 -26.56 39.86 15.56
N THR A 297 -26.80 39.81 14.26
CA THR A 297 -25.82 40.06 13.20
C THR A 297 -25.16 41.42 13.36
N ASP A 298 -25.89 42.41 13.88
CA ASP A 298 -25.37 43.75 14.18
C ASP A 298 -24.33 43.76 15.32
N VAL A 299 -24.53 42.94 16.36
CA VAL A 299 -23.54 42.78 17.43
C VAL A 299 -22.27 42.10 16.90
N LEU A 300 -22.42 41.09 16.04
CA LEU A 300 -21.27 40.42 15.41
C LEU A 300 -20.52 41.36 14.45
N ARG A 301 -21.23 42.20 13.69
CA ARG A 301 -20.64 43.25 12.85
C ARG A 301 -19.82 44.23 13.68
N SER A 302 -20.41 44.76 14.76
CA SER A 302 -19.73 45.70 15.66
C SER A 302 -18.47 45.09 16.27
N ARG A 303 -18.54 43.84 16.75
CA ARG A 303 -17.38 43.14 17.32
C ARG A 303 -16.29 42.86 16.30
N TYR A 304 -16.65 42.46 15.08
CA TYR A 304 -15.65 42.24 14.02
C TYR A 304 -14.97 43.54 13.59
N ALA A 305 -15.71 44.65 13.53
CA ALA A 305 -15.12 45.97 13.21
C ALA A 305 -14.04 46.37 14.23
N ILE A 306 -14.32 46.18 15.53
CA ILE A 306 -13.36 46.44 16.61
C ILE A 306 -12.14 45.51 16.49
N PHE A 307 -12.37 44.22 16.22
CA PHE A 307 -11.28 43.27 15.98
C PHE A 307 -10.41 43.68 14.78
N ARG A 308 -11.03 44.02 13.64
CA ARG A 308 -10.33 44.35 12.41
C ARG A 308 -9.46 45.59 12.58
N GLN A 309 -10.00 46.63 13.25
CA GLN A 309 -9.25 47.83 13.60
C GLN A 309 -7.98 47.49 14.40
N LYS A 310 -8.12 46.70 15.48
CA LYS A 310 -6.97 46.29 16.30
C LYS A 310 -5.98 45.40 15.54
N TYR A 311 -6.47 44.53 14.66
CA TYR A 311 -5.64 43.67 13.82
C TYR A 311 -4.80 44.50 12.84
N ASP A 312 -5.42 45.47 12.16
CA ASP A 312 -4.73 46.34 11.20
C ASP A 312 -3.70 47.24 11.91
N GLU A 313 -4.00 47.74 13.11
CA GLU A 313 -3.03 48.42 13.98
C GLU A 313 -1.81 47.53 14.28
N LEU A 314 -2.02 46.29 14.70
CA LEU A 314 -0.93 45.34 14.99
C LEU A 314 -0.10 45.00 13.73
N VAL A 315 -0.75 44.77 12.59
CA VAL A 315 -0.06 44.47 11.33
C VAL A 315 0.76 45.68 10.86
N SER A 316 0.25 46.90 11.02
CA SER A 316 0.99 48.12 10.70
C SER A 316 2.26 48.25 11.54
N ILE A 317 2.17 47.95 12.84
CA ILE A 317 3.30 47.94 13.77
C ILE A 317 4.34 46.88 13.32
N ILE A 318 3.90 45.65 13.02
CA ILE A 318 4.78 44.58 12.54
C ILE A 318 5.45 44.94 11.20
N THR A 319 4.73 45.61 10.30
CA THR A 319 5.27 46.05 9.00
C THR A 319 6.32 47.16 9.17
N ILE A 320 6.10 48.07 10.12
CA ILE A 320 7.08 49.09 10.52
C ILE A 320 8.32 48.43 11.15
N PHE A 321 8.18 47.40 11.96
CA PHE A 321 9.31 46.63 12.49
C PHE A 321 10.07 45.86 11.40
N ARG A 322 9.39 45.31 10.38
CA ARG A 322 10.03 44.70 9.20
C ARG A 322 10.80 45.71 8.34
N LEU A 323 10.31 46.94 8.23
CA LEU A 323 10.99 48.00 7.47
C LEU A 323 12.14 48.67 8.26
N ARG A 324 12.11 48.63 9.59
CA ARG A 324 13.15 49.24 10.45
C ARG A 324 14.18 48.25 11.02
N GLY A 325 14.08 46.96 10.73
CA GLY A 325 15.00 45.93 11.21
C GLY A 325 15.43 44.93 10.13
N ILE A 326 16.29 45.36 9.20
CA ILE A 326 17.63 44.84 8.88
C ILE A 326 18.29 45.94 8.02
N GLY A 327 18.64 47.04 8.68
CA GLY A 327 19.69 47.92 8.23
C GLY A 327 20.97 47.44 8.91
N TYR A 328 21.69 46.52 8.26
CA TYR A 328 23.12 46.39 8.47
C TYR A 328 23.78 46.95 7.23
N ASP A 329 24.56 48.00 7.45
CA ASP A 329 25.40 48.68 6.50
C ASP A 329 26.27 47.69 5.72
N ASN A 330 26.23 47.77 4.40
CA ASN A 330 27.44 47.92 3.58
C ASN A 330 27.07 48.09 2.10
N HIS A 331 27.53 49.20 1.55
CA HIS A 331 27.68 49.43 0.12
C HIS A 331 28.27 48.22 -0.59
N LYS A 332 27.46 47.50 -1.37
CA LYS A 332 27.87 46.83 -2.61
C LYS A 332 26.65 46.49 -3.46
N LYS A 333 26.52 47.18 -4.59
CA LYS A 333 25.66 46.79 -5.72
C LYS A 333 26.06 45.37 -6.14
N PHE A 334 25.16 44.40 -6.02
CA PHE A 334 25.24 43.19 -6.83
C PHE A 334 24.25 43.30 -8.00
N LYS A 335 24.85 43.57 -9.18
CA LYS A 335 24.26 43.42 -10.51
C LYS A 335 24.08 41.93 -10.82
N GLY A 336 22.91 41.55 -11.34
CA GLY A 336 22.66 40.31 -12.09
C GLY A 336 22.84 39.04 -11.24
N HIS A 337 21.95 38.07 -11.26
CA HIS A 337 21.73 37.21 -12.42
C HIS A 337 20.34 36.59 -12.30
N LYS A 338 19.58 36.65 -13.39
CA LYS A 338 18.49 35.70 -13.63
C LYS A 338 19.13 34.35 -13.92
N ILE A 339 18.84 33.33 -13.12
CA ILE A 339 19.04 31.93 -13.52
C ILE A 339 17.70 31.24 -13.34
N PHE A 340 17.00 31.07 -14.46
CA PHE A 340 16.11 29.92 -14.64
C PHE A 340 16.99 28.69 -14.79
N LEU A 341 16.59 27.54 -14.24
CA LEU A 341 16.70 26.24 -14.89
C LEU A 341 15.94 25.17 -14.09
N THR A 342 15.18 24.39 -14.86
CA THR A 342 14.37 23.23 -14.50
C THR A 342 15.24 21.98 -14.39
N GLY A 343 14.83 20.99 -13.58
CA GLY A 343 15.52 19.70 -13.51
C GLY A 343 14.83 18.67 -12.62
N LYS A 344 14.52 17.51 -13.21
CA LYS A 344 13.90 16.33 -12.58
C LYS A 344 14.69 15.82 -11.37
N ILE A 345 13.95 15.34 -10.37
CA ILE A 345 14.47 14.63 -9.20
C ILE A 345 14.85 13.20 -9.63
N SER A 346 16.08 12.77 -9.35
CA SER A 346 16.44 11.34 -9.36
C SER A 346 15.94 10.71 -8.05
N ASN A 347 15.27 9.55 -8.18
CA ASN A 347 14.73 8.77 -7.07
C ASN A 347 15.79 8.23 -6.11
N ASP A 348 17.07 8.29 -6.46
CA ASP A 348 18.17 7.75 -5.66
C ASP A 348 18.49 8.59 -4.40
N LEU A 349 18.03 9.85 -4.34
CA LEU A 349 18.27 10.72 -3.18
C LEU A 349 17.22 10.57 -2.07
N ILE A 350 15.99 10.18 -2.43
CA ILE A 350 14.87 10.05 -1.48
C ILE A 350 15.05 8.80 -0.61
N ASN A 351 15.59 7.72 -1.19
CA ASN A 351 15.76 6.45 -0.48
C ASN A 351 16.92 6.43 0.54
N ASN A 352 17.80 7.44 0.55
CA ASN A 352 18.98 7.48 1.43
C ASN A 352 18.83 8.41 2.66
N LEU A 353 17.72 9.15 2.79
CA LEU A 353 17.46 10.06 3.91
C LEU A 353 16.62 9.44 5.04
N ALA A 354 15.99 8.29 4.80
CA ALA A 354 15.05 7.65 5.73
C ALA A 354 15.71 6.96 6.96
N GLU A 355 17.05 6.94 7.04
CA GLU A 355 17.80 6.29 8.14
C GLU A 355 18.85 7.24 8.77
N ILE A 356 18.50 8.51 8.96
CA ILE A 356 19.34 9.41 9.76
C ILE A 356 18.80 9.44 11.19
N ASP A 357 19.55 8.87 12.14
CA ASP A 357 19.36 9.13 13.57
C ASP A 357 19.78 10.59 13.86
N THR A 358 18.86 11.52 13.58
CA THR A 358 19.08 12.97 13.69
C THR A 358 19.49 13.39 15.10
N GLY A 359 19.11 12.61 16.12
CA GLY A 359 19.51 12.83 17.51
C GLY A 359 21.03 12.81 17.72
N LYS A 360 21.74 11.88 17.07
CA LYS A 360 23.22 11.81 17.15
C LYS A 360 23.88 13.05 16.57
N VAL A 361 23.39 13.53 15.43
CA VAL A 361 23.92 14.73 14.76
C VAL A 361 23.72 15.96 15.65
N PHE A 362 22.53 16.13 16.22
CA PHE A 362 22.22 17.28 17.08
C PHE A 362 23.03 17.30 18.37
N ARG A 363 23.28 16.13 18.97
CA ARG A 363 24.15 15.98 20.13
C ARG A 363 25.60 16.30 19.79
N ALA A 364 26.10 15.76 18.68
CA ALA A 364 27.45 16.05 18.18
C ALA A 364 27.66 17.55 17.92
N LEU A 365 26.63 18.23 17.42
CA LEU A 365 26.67 19.68 17.16
C LEU A 365 26.40 20.54 18.42
N GLY A 366 26.03 19.93 19.55
CA GLY A 366 25.75 20.64 20.80
C GLY A 366 24.51 21.53 20.75
N ILE A 367 23.48 21.12 20.00
CA ILE A 367 22.23 21.86 19.83
C ILE A 367 20.98 21.08 20.27
N GLU A 368 21.14 19.88 20.81
CA GLU A 368 20.05 18.99 21.24
C GLU A 368 19.08 19.68 22.23
N ASP A 369 19.62 20.49 23.15
CA ASP A 369 18.86 21.29 24.14
C ASP A 369 17.99 22.40 23.52
N ARG A 370 18.19 22.69 22.23
CA ARG A 370 17.51 23.77 21.49
C ARG A 370 16.49 23.23 20.49
N ILE A 371 16.28 21.92 20.45
CA ILE A 371 15.39 21.28 19.49
C ILE A 371 14.08 20.92 20.17
N GLU A 372 13.00 21.52 19.68
CA GLU A 372 11.64 21.25 20.12
C GLU A 372 11.00 20.26 19.14
N TYR A 373 10.75 19.03 19.59
CA TYR A 373 10.01 18.03 18.82
C TYR A 373 8.51 18.14 19.06
N GLY A 374 7.73 18.04 18.00
CA GLY A 374 6.28 18.00 18.09
C GLY A 374 5.63 17.90 16.72
N THR A 375 4.34 17.56 16.70
CA THR A 375 3.54 17.73 15.50
C THR A 375 3.50 19.20 15.11
N PHE A 376 3.31 19.51 13.83
CA PHE A 376 3.23 20.89 13.36
C PHE A 376 2.22 21.73 14.17
N ASN A 377 1.03 21.18 14.44
CA ASN A 377 0.02 21.84 15.27
C ASN A 377 0.51 22.11 16.69
N LYS A 378 1.18 21.15 17.32
CA LYS A 378 1.74 21.31 18.67
C LYS A 378 2.83 22.40 18.68
N LEU A 379 3.70 22.43 17.67
CA LEU A 379 4.76 23.45 17.56
C LEU A 379 4.17 24.83 17.28
N CYS A 380 3.17 24.94 16.40
CA CYS A 380 2.46 26.19 16.14
C CYS A 380 1.73 26.70 17.39
N GLU A 381 1.00 25.83 18.10
CA GLU A 381 0.36 26.18 19.37
C GLU A 381 1.38 26.58 20.43
N LEU A 382 2.52 25.88 20.55
CA LEU A 382 3.60 26.26 21.48
C LEU A 382 4.19 27.63 21.12
N LEU A 383 4.43 27.90 19.84
CA LEU A 383 4.96 29.19 19.37
C LEU A 383 3.99 30.34 19.59
N LEU A 384 2.71 30.15 19.24
CA LEU A 384 1.66 31.14 19.42
C LEU A 384 1.42 31.43 20.89
N ASN A 385 1.41 30.38 21.74
CA ASN A 385 1.14 30.53 23.16
C ASN A 385 2.38 30.89 24.00
N LYS A 386 3.58 30.93 23.40
CA LYS A 386 4.84 31.16 24.11
C LYS A 386 4.86 32.48 24.88
N GLN A 387 4.28 33.52 24.30
CA GLN A 387 4.23 34.85 24.90
C GLN A 387 2.91 35.09 25.63
N CYS A 388 1.85 34.36 25.27
CA CYS A 388 0.53 34.55 25.85
C CYS A 388 -0.41 33.40 25.45
N ASN A 389 -1.18 32.84 26.39
CA ASN A 389 -2.24 31.88 26.06
C ASN A 389 -3.35 32.59 25.26
N VAL A 390 -3.34 32.43 23.94
CA VAL A 390 -4.21 33.17 23.02
C VAL A 390 -5.68 32.88 23.31
N ARG A 391 -6.01 31.63 23.65
CA ARG A 391 -7.40 31.22 23.89
C ARG A 391 -7.96 31.83 25.17
N GLU A 392 -7.18 31.85 26.24
CA GLU A 392 -7.58 32.50 27.50
C GLU A 392 -7.74 34.00 27.31
N ARG A 393 -6.83 34.67 26.59
CA ARG A 393 -6.96 36.11 26.33
C ARG A 393 -8.13 36.46 25.45
N VAL A 394 -8.38 35.70 24.40
CA VAL A 394 -9.55 35.92 23.54
C VAL A 394 -10.83 35.68 24.33
N ARG A 395 -10.86 34.64 25.18
CA ARG A 395 -11.98 34.41 26.11
C ARG A 395 -12.17 35.60 27.05
N ASP A 396 -11.11 36.07 27.70
CA ASP A 396 -11.18 37.20 28.64
C ASP A 396 -11.59 38.51 27.94
N MET A 397 -11.12 38.72 26.71
CA MET A 397 -11.54 39.86 25.89
C MET A 397 -13.02 39.79 25.55
N ILE A 398 -13.52 38.61 25.16
CA ILE A 398 -14.93 38.41 24.78
C ILE A 398 -15.85 38.48 25.99
N VAL A 399 -15.47 37.85 27.10
CA VAL A 399 -16.33 37.69 28.29
C VAL A 399 -16.26 38.92 29.20
N ASN A 400 -15.06 39.45 29.44
CA ASN A 400 -14.83 40.48 30.45
C ASN A 400 -14.61 41.88 29.84
N ASN A 401 -14.58 42.00 28.50
CA ASN A 401 -14.31 43.24 27.76
C ASN A 401 -13.00 43.95 28.19
N GLN A 402 -12.04 43.21 28.73
CA GLN A 402 -10.77 43.75 29.19
C GLN A 402 -9.78 43.80 28.02
N SER A 403 -9.38 45.00 27.63
CA SER A 403 -8.31 45.21 26.65
C SER A 403 -6.95 44.92 27.29
N THR A 404 -6.57 43.65 27.36
CA THR A 404 -5.34 43.19 28.02
C THR A 404 -4.11 43.24 27.12
N LEU A 405 -3.85 44.39 26.47
CA LEU A 405 -2.52 44.69 25.94
C LEU A 405 -1.69 45.34 27.04
N ALA A 406 -1.44 44.60 28.13
CA ALA A 406 -0.37 44.99 29.04
C ALA A 406 0.93 44.88 28.25
N VAL A 407 1.71 45.96 28.26
CA VAL A 407 2.99 46.10 27.55
C VAL A 407 3.82 44.83 27.79
N PHE A 408 4.06 44.05 26.73
CA PHE A 408 4.95 42.92 26.81
C PHE A 408 6.29 43.41 27.32
N ASP A 409 6.88 42.69 28.27
CA ASP A 409 8.26 42.90 28.66
C ASP A 409 9.14 42.62 27.43
N THR A 410 9.46 43.69 26.71
CA THR A 410 10.17 43.68 25.41
C THR A 410 11.63 43.22 25.57
N SER A 411 12.04 42.91 26.80
CA SER A 411 13.37 42.42 27.15
C SER A 411 13.60 40.95 26.77
N VAL A 412 12.57 40.19 26.38
CA VAL A 412 12.77 38.79 25.94
C VAL A 412 13.41 38.77 24.55
N ARG A 413 14.73 38.63 24.54
CA ARG A 413 15.56 38.53 23.34
C ARG A 413 15.04 37.41 22.42
N ILE A 414 14.38 37.78 21.32
CA ILE A 414 13.85 36.83 20.34
C ILE A 414 15.03 36.22 19.58
N ARG A 415 15.31 34.96 19.85
CA ARG A 415 16.29 34.18 19.09
C ARG A 415 15.66 33.71 17.78
N LEU A 416 16.40 33.84 16.67
CA LEU A 416 16.01 33.26 15.38
C LEU A 416 15.81 31.74 15.53
N LYS A 417 14.64 31.25 15.06
CA LYS A 417 14.29 29.84 15.04
C LYS A 417 14.19 29.37 13.59
N VAL A 418 14.53 28.11 13.35
CA VAL A 418 14.38 27.42 12.06
C VAL A 418 13.44 26.24 12.27
N LEU A 419 12.44 26.09 11.41
CA LEU A 419 11.55 24.94 11.40
C LEU A 419 12.16 23.86 10.50
N LEU A 420 12.39 22.67 11.06
CA LEU A 420 12.83 21.49 10.32
C LEU A 420 11.64 20.55 10.17
N ILE A 421 11.39 20.09 8.95
CA ILE A 421 10.28 19.20 8.61
C ILE A 421 10.89 17.93 8.03
N ASP A 422 10.68 16.82 8.73
CA ASP A 422 11.24 15.51 8.36
C ASP A 422 10.45 14.88 7.19
N GLU A 423 9.12 14.87 7.28
CA GLU A 423 8.23 14.34 6.23
C GLU A 423 7.67 15.45 5.33
N VAL A 424 8.38 15.70 4.23
CA VAL A 424 8.00 16.72 3.23
C VAL A 424 6.68 16.36 2.54
N ASP A 425 6.40 15.07 2.32
CA ASP A 425 5.25 14.57 1.57
C ASP A 425 3.91 14.86 2.28
N VAL A 426 3.93 14.79 3.61
CA VAL A 426 2.76 15.07 4.47
C VAL A 426 2.54 16.58 4.54
N CYS A 427 3.61 17.35 4.77
CA CYS A 427 3.53 18.81 4.90
C CYS A 427 3.27 19.54 3.58
N LEU A 428 3.73 19.00 2.44
CA LEU A 428 3.53 19.56 1.11
C LEU A 428 2.44 18.85 0.30
N SER A 429 1.71 17.92 0.92
CA SER A 429 0.53 17.32 0.29
C SER A 429 -0.45 18.40 -0.18
N GLU A 430 -1.22 18.09 -1.23
CA GLU A 430 -2.29 18.99 -1.74
C GLU A 430 -3.29 19.41 -0.65
N LYS A 431 -3.33 18.68 0.48
CA LYS A 431 -4.19 18.96 1.62
C LYS A 431 -3.65 20.04 2.56
N PHE A 432 -2.34 20.29 2.60
CA PHE A 432 -1.72 21.07 3.66
C PHE A 432 -1.13 22.41 3.17
N CYS A 433 -0.18 22.41 2.21
CA CYS A 433 0.36 23.65 1.62
C CYS A 433 -0.13 23.94 0.19
N GLY A 434 -1.03 23.12 -0.37
CA GLY A 434 -1.82 23.48 -1.57
C GLY A 434 -1.03 23.99 -2.78
N GLY A 435 0.22 23.55 -2.97
CA GLY A 435 1.08 24.00 -4.07
C GLY A 435 1.57 25.45 -3.98
N THR A 436 1.43 26.14 -2.83
CA THR A 436 1.93 27.51 -2.63
C THR A 436 3.36 27.57 -2.09
N TYR A 437 3.93 26.43 -1.70
CA TYR A 437 5.28 26.36 -1.19
C TYR A 437 6.30 26.53 -2.32
N THR A 438 6.99 27.68 -2.32
CA THR A 438 8.15 27.95 -3.17
C THR A 438 9.37 28.06 -2.25
N PRO A 439 10.21 27.01 -2.11
CA PRO A 439 11.37 27.08 -1.24
C PRO A 439 12.30 28.18 -1.72
N SER A 440 12.74 29.04 -0.79
CA SER A 440 13.65 30.14 -1.11
C SER A 440 15.06 29.66 -1.44
N VAL A 441 15.46 28.49 -0.92
CA VAL A 441 16.79 27.88 -1.13
C VAL A 441 16.66 26.36 -1.08
N TYR A 442 17.37 25.65 -1.96
CA TYR A 442 17.57 24.22 -1.86
C TYR A 442 18.99 23.92 -1.35
N LEU A 443 19.09 23.20 -0.23
CA LEU A 443 20.38 22.69 0.27
C LEU A 443 20.66 21.34 -0.38
N LYS A 444 21.34 21.35 -1.54
CA LYS A 444 21.74 20.14 -2.30
C LYS A 444 23.24 20.16 -2.60
N ASP A 445 24.07 20.31 -1.58
CA ASP A 445 25.51 20.43 -1.78
C ASP A 445 26.28 19.20 -1.31
N LEU A 446 27.20 18.73 -2.16
CA LEU A 446 28.04 17.57 -1.87
C LEU A 446 28.91 17.77 -0.62
N SER A 447 29.33 19.00 -0.32
CA SER A 447 30.14 19.28 0.88
C SER A 447 29.34 19.15 2.17
N ILE A 448 28.04 19.47 2.13
CA ILE A 448 27.12 19.32 3.27
C ILE A 448 26.82 17.83 3.49
N LYS A 449 26.56 17.09 2.41
CA LYS A 449 26.38 15.63 2.49
C LYS A 449 27.63 14.95 3.05
N ALA A 450 28.81 15.27 2.53
CA ALA A 450 30.08 14.71 3.00
C ALA A 450 30.32 14.98 4.50
N LEU A 451 29.91 16.15 5.00
CA LEU A 451 29.96 16.46 6.44
C LEU A 451 29.01 15.57 7.25
N LEU A 452 27.76 15.42 6.81
CA LEU A 452 26.78 14.57 7.50
C LEU A 452 27.21 13.11 7.53
N ASP A 453 27.71 12.59 6.40
CA ASP A 453 28.22 11.22 6.30
C ASP A 453 29.42 11.02 7.25
N SER A 454 30.35 11.98 7.31
CA SER A 454 31.51 11.93 8.22
C SER A 454 31.11 11.96 9.70
N ILE A 455 30.06 12.70 10.08
CA ILE A 455 29.53 12.72 11.45
C ILE A 455 28.84 11.39 11.78
N ARG A 456 28.22 10.73 10.79
CA ARG A 456 27.51 9.46 10.96
C ARG A 456 28.46 8.30 11.18
N GLU A 457 29.52 8.22 10.37
CA GLU A 457 30.44 7.08 10.33
C GLU A 457 31.37 7.01 11.55
N ASP A 458 31.63 8.15 12.21
CA ASP A 458 32.53 8.23 13.36
C ASP A 458 31.78 8.48 14.69
N GLU A 459 31.50 7.39 15.40
CA GLU A 459 30.80 7.41 16.69
C GLU A 459 31.57 8.12 17.82
N THR A 460 32.84 8.48 17.61
CA THR A 460 33.67 9.17 18.61
C THR A 460 33.43 10.69 18.63
N LEU A 461 32.75 11.23 17.61
CA LEU A 461 32.45 12.65 17.41
C LEU A 461 31.26 13.13 18.26
N LYS A 462 31.41 13.06 19.59
CA LYS A 462 30.34 13.47 20.52
C LYS A 462 30.24 14.98 20.78
N THR A 463 31.10 15.80 20.17
CA THR A 463 31.18 17.24 20.45
C THR A 463 31.52 18.05 19.20
N LEU A 464 31.04 19.30 19.16
CA LEU A 464 31.24 20.20 18.02
C LEU A 464 32.72 20.47 17.76
N ASN A 465 33.55 20.52 18.81
CA ASN A 465 34.99 20.72 18.66
C ASN A 465 35.67 19.59 17.89
N LYS A 466 35.21 18.35 18.06
CA LYS A 466 35.68 17.20 17.27
C LYS A 466 35.14 17.22 15.85
N VAL A 467 33.89 17.65 15.66
CA VAL A 467 33.33 17.82 14.30
C VAL A 467 34.12 18.89 13.53
N LYS A 468 34.53 19.98 14.19
CA LYS A 468 35.33 21.06 13.61
C LYS A 468 36.71 20.61 13.10
N THR A 469 37.25 19.50 13.60
CA THR A 469 38.54 18.99 13.12
C THR A 469 38.43 18.25 11.79
N LEU A 470 37.22 17.82 11.40
CA LEU A 470 36.99 17.11 10.13
C LEU A 470 37.31 17.99 8.92
N SER A 471 37.96 17.39 7.92
CA SER A 471 38.18 18.04 6.62
C SER A 471 36.85 18.40 5.95
N ALA A 472 35.85 17.53 6.04
CA ALA A 472 34.50 17.77 5.52
C ALA A 472 33.85 19.02 6.16
N TYR A 473 34.04 19.22 7.47
CA TYR A 473 33.55 20.42 8.16
C TYR A 473 34.26 21.67 7.66
N LYS A 474 35.59 21.65 7.57
CA LYS A 474 36.37 22.80 7.08
C LYS A 474 35.99 23.18 5.65
N ASN A 475 35.78 22.20 4.79
CA ASN A 475 35.35 22.39 3.40
C ASN A 475 33.94 23.00 3.32
N CYS A 476 32.99 22.45 4.10
CA CYS A 476 31.64 22.98 4.19
C CYS A 476 31.62 24.41 4.77
N ALA A 477 32.37 24.66 5.85
CA ALA A 477 32.45 25.95 6.50
C ALA A 477 33.07 27.02 5.60
N THR A 478 34.11 26.69 4.83
CA THR A 478 34.73 27.64 3.87
C THR A 478 33.76 28.07 2.78
N LYS A 479 32.86 27.16 2.37
CA LYS A 479 31.88 27.40 1.30
C LYS A 479 30.65 28.18 1.75
N TYR A 480 30.27 28.05 3.02
CA TYR A 480 29.03 28.60 3.58
C TYR A 480 29.25 29.52 4.79
N SER A 481 30.50 29.95 5.06
CA SER A 481 30.78 30.96 6.07
C SER A 481 30.15 32.27 5.63
N ASN A 482 29.18 32.76 6.40
CA ASN A 482 28.74 34.15 6.33
C ASN A 482 29.79 35.07 6.94
#